data_AF-A0A838SG96-F1
#
_entry.id   AF-A0A838SG96-F1
#
_cell.length_a   1.000
_cell.length_b   1.000
_cell.length_c   1.000
_cell.angle_alpha   90.00
_cell.angle_beta   90.00
_cell.angle_gamma   90.00
#
_symmetry.space_group_name_H-M   'P 1'
#
loop_
_entity.id
_entity.type
_entity.pdbx_description
1 polymer ?
#
loop_
_entity_poly.entity_id
_entity_poly.type
_entity_poly.pdbx_seq_one_letter_code
_entity_poly.pdbx_strand_id
1 'polypeptide(L)'
;MIKSSKSPVILVMLVTLIIFGGALVYFTMEYLSQVTKPEFSSIDAMGHQIGMWLLVVTMLAGMPAVGMGAYVMYIGSRIHVTQQWPPAGMGFRAETPVMLGDRAMLVGWSVMGLGFVLVVSGLMLPVVGWKFGNLFQ
;
A
#
# COMPACT_ATOMS: atom_id res chain seq x y z
N MET A 1 -31.88 11.14 8.08
CA MET A 1 -30.93 10.50 7.12
C MET A 1 -29.96 11.55 6.61
N ILE A 2 -28.78 11.67 7.24
CA ILE A 2 -27.70 12.54 6.74
C ILE A 2 -27.03 11.78 5.59
N LYS A 3 -27.25 12.22 4.34
CA LYS A 3 -26.46 11.76 3.19
C LYS A 3 -25.01 12.17 3.45
N SER A 4 -24.21 11.24 3.97
CA SER A 4 -22.76 11.40 4.07
C SER A 4 -22.24 11.67 2.67
N SER A 5 -21.87 12.93 2.40
CA SER A 5 -21.34 13.36 1.12
C SER A 5 -20.04 12.59 0.89
N LYS A 6 -20.04 11.69 -0.10
CA LYS A 6 -18.83 10.97 -0.55
C LYS A 6 -17.87 11.87 -1.33
N SER A 7 -18.24 13.14 -1.54
CA SER A 7 -17.48 14.15 -2.29
C SER A 7 -16.02 14.32 -1.84
N PRO A 8 -15.70 14.49 -0.53
CA PRO A 8 -14.31 14.62 -0.09
C PRO A 8 -13.47 13.37 -0.37
N VAL A 9 -14.05 12.17 -0.29
CA VAL A 9 -13.34 10.91 -0.56
C VAL A 9 -12.99 10.81 -2.05
N ILE A 10 -13.95 11.13 -2.92
CA ILE A 10 -13.73 11.14 -4.38
C ILE A 10 -12.66 12.16 -4.76
N LEU A 11 -12.69 13.35 -4.15
CA LEU A 11 -11.70 14.40 -4.40
C LEU A 11 -10.29 13.96 -3.98
N VAL A 12 -10.15 13.36 -2.80
CA VAL A 12 -8.86 12.80 -2.34
C VAL A 12 -8.37 11.71 -3.29
N MET A 13 -9.24 10.78 -3.71
CA MET A 13 -8.87 9.74 -4.69
C MET A 13 -8.38 10.34 -6.01
N LEU A 14 -9.07 11.36 -6.53
CA LEU A 14 -8.71 12.05 -7.77
C LEU A 14 -7.37 12.77 -7.65
N VAL A 15 -7.14 13.48 -6.55
CA VAL A 15 -5.86 14.16 -6.26
C VAL A 15 -4.73 13.14 -6.18
N THR A 16 -4.96 12.02 -5.48
CA THR A 16 -3.95 10.97 -5.34
C THR A 16 -3.62 10.33 -6.69
N LEU A 17 -4.65 10.07 -7.51
CA LEU A 17 -4.50 9.54 -8.87
C LEU A 17 -3.72 10.50 -9.78
N ILE A 18 -3.98 11.80 -9.70
CA ILE A 18 -3.27 12.82 -10.48
C ILE A 18 -1.81 12.91 -10.05
N ILE A 19 -1.54 12.90 -8.73
CA ILE A 19 -0.17 12.97 -8.21
C ILE A 19 0.61 11.72 -8.62
N PHE A 20 0.05 10.52 -8.41
CA PHE A 20 0.72 9.28 -8.79
C PHE A 20 0.85 9.13 -10.30
N GLY A 21 -0.20 9.41 -11.06
CA GLY A 21 -0.19 9.36 -12.52
C GLY A 21 0.79 10.37 -13.12
N GLY A 22 0.82 11.59 -12.60
CA GLY A 22 1.77 12.63 -13.01
C GLY A 22 3.21 12.26 -12.69
N ALA A 23 3.48 11.74 -11.49
CA ALA A 23 4.80 11.23 -11.12
C ALA A 23 5.24 10.08 -12.03
N LEU A 24 4.35 9.14 -12.33
CA LEU A 24 4.64 7.99 -13.19
C LEU A 24 4.95 8.44 -14.63
N VAL A 25 4.17 9.36 -15.19
CA VAL A 25 4.43 9.93 -16.52
C VAL A 25 5.74 10.71 -16.55
N TYR A 26 5.99 11.57 -15.57
CA TYR A 26 7.23 12.33 -15.46
C TYR A 26 8.45 11.42 -15.41
N PHE A 27 8.41 10.41 -14.54
CA PHE A 27 9.50 9.46 -14.40
C PHE A 27 9.71 8.59 -15.65
N THR A 28 8.63 8.23 -16.35
CA THR A 28 8.72 7.51 -17.62
C THR A 28 9.38 8.36 -18.71
N MET A 29 9.01 9.65 -18.80
CA MET A 29 9.63 10.59 -19.73
C MET A 29 11.10 10.83 -19.42
N GLU A 30 11.44 10.99 -18.14
CA GLU A 30 12.83 11.14 -17.69
C GLU A 30 13.66 9.89 -18.02
N TYR A 31 13.12 8.69 -17.77
CA TYR A 31 13.76 7.44 -18.17
C TYR A 31 13.99 7.36 -19.69
N LEU A 32 12.96 7.65 -20.49
CA LEU A 32 13.08 7.64 -21.95
C LEU A 32 14.13 8.64 -22.45
N SER A 33 14.15 9.85 -21.89
CA SER A 33 15.14 10.90 -22.18
C SER A 33 16.57 10.43 -21.87
N GLN A 34 16.77 9.74 -20.75
CA GLN A 34 18.10 9.23 -20.39
C GLN A 34 18.53 8.05 -21.25
N VAL A 35 17.61 7.17 -21.67
CA VAL A 35 17.90 6.06 -22.59
C VAL A 35 18.16 6.53 -24.02
N THR A 36 17.63 7.68 -24.44
CA THR A 36 17.85 8.23 -25.79
C THR A 36 19.13 9.06 -25.92
N LYS A 37 19.81 9.39 -24.81
CA LYS A 37 21.09 10.10 -24.90
C LYS A 37 22.18 9.13 -25.41
N PRO A 38 22.87 9.46 -26.51
CA PRO A 38 23.85 8.57 -27.15
C PRO A 38 25.19 8.48 -26.40
N GLU A 39 25.29 9.06 -25.21
CA GLU A 39 26.48 8.95 -24.37
C GLU A 39 26.32 7.73 -23.48
N PHE A 40 27.08 6.67 -23.77
CA PHE A 40 27.27 5.54 -22.89
C PHE A 40 27.82 6.04 -21.56
N SER A 41 26.92 6.31 -20.62
CA SER A 41 27.29 6.38 -19.21
C SER A 41 28.00 5.06 -18.88
N SER A 42 29.10 5.12 -18.13
CA SER A 42 29.81 3.93 -17.70
C SER A 42 28.81 2.94 -17.11
N ILE A 43 29.01 1.64 -17.35
CA ILE A 43 28.12 0.55 -16.88
C ILE A 43 27.72 0.76 -15.40
N ASP A 44 28.64 1.28 -14.58
CA ASP A 44 28.45 1.64 -13.17
C ASP A 44 27.38 2.72 -12.93
N ALA A 45 27.31 3.75 -13.77
CA ALA A 45 26.32 4.83 -13.64
C ALA A 45 24.91 4.33 -13.99
N MET A 46 24.80 3.43 -14.97
CA MET A 46 23.53 2.80 -15.33
C MET A 46 23.03 1.87 -14.22
N GLY A 47 23.92 1.08 -13.61
CA GLY A 47 23.62 0.23 -12.45
C GLY A 47 23.12 1.03 -11.25
N HIS A 48 23.78 2.15 -10.92
CA HIS A 48 23.36 3.04 -9.86
C HIS A 48 21.95 3.62 -10.09
N GLN A 49 21.66 4.04 -11.33
CA GLN A 49 20.37 4.59 -11.67
C GLN A 49 19.24 3.54 -11.58
N ILE A 50 19.47 2.32 -12.09
CA ILE A 50 18.52 1.21 -11.97
C ILE A 50 18.25 0.87 -10.49
N GLY A 51 19.30 0.84 -9.66
CA GLY A 51 19.17 0.63 -8.22
C GLY A 51 18.32 1.69 -7.54
N MET A 52 18.53 2.97 -7.87
CA MET A 52 17.72 4.07 -7.33
C MET A 52 16.25 3.97 -7.76
N TRP A 53 15.98 3.68 -9.03
CA TRP A 53 14.61 3.48 -9.51
C TRP A 53 13.90 2.35 -8.81
N LEU A 54 14.58 1.22 -8.65
CA LEU A 54 14.03 0.03 -7.99
C LEU A 54 13.72 0.32 -6.52
N LEU A 55 14.56 1.11 -5.83
CA LEU A 55 14.26 1.58 -4.47
C LEU A 55 13.04 2.51 -4.41
N VAL A 56 12.93 3.47 -5.34
CA VAL A 56 11.78 4.38 -5.39
C VAL A 56 10.47 3.62 -5.63
N VAL A 57 10.46 2.68 -6.59
CA VAL A 57 9.27 1.87 -6.89
C VAL A 57 8.89 0.98 -5.71
N THR A 58 9.86 0.34 -5.06
CA THR A 58 9.59 -0.52 -3.89
C THR A 58 9.11 0.28 -2.68
N MET A 59 9.59 1.52 -2.48
CA MET A 59 9.04 2.44 -1.47
C MET A 59 7.60 2.86 -1.78
N LEU A 60 7.32 3.25 -3.03
CA LEU A 60 5.98 3.65 -3.47
C LEU A 60 4.98 2.49 -3.38
N ALA A 61 5.41 1.25 -3.61
CA ALA A 61 4.58 0.06 -3.43
C ALA A 61 4.43 -0.35 -1.96
N GLY A 62 5.49 -0.18 -1.16
CA GLY A 62 5.52 -0.55 0.25
C GLY A 62 4.60 0.31 1.12
N MET A 63 4.56 1.63 0.92
CA MET A 63 3.75 2.53 1.76
C MET A 63 2.24 2.22 1.73
N PRO A 64 1.59 2.02 0.55
CA PRO A 64 0.19 1.59 0.50
C PRO A 64 -0.06 0.25 1.19
N ALA A 65 0.87 -0.71 1.05
CA ALA A 65 0.76 -2.01 1.72
C ALA A 65 0.78 -1.86 3.26
N VAL A 66 1.66 -1.00 3.79
CA VAL A 66 1.69 -0.67 5.22
C VAL A 66 0.41 0.02 5.68
N GLY A 67 -0.07 1.01 4.94
CA GLY A 67 -1.31 1.71 5.26
C GLY A 67 -2.53 0.79 5.26
N MET A 68 -2.65 -0.07 4.25
CA MET A 68 -3.70 -1.09 4.18
C MET A 68 -3.56 -2.13 5.29
N GLY A 69 -2.35 -2.60 5.57
CA GLY A 69 -2.08 -3.53 6.67
C GLY A 69 -2.49 -2.96 8.02
N ALA A 70 -2.12 -1.71 8.32
CA ALA A 70 -2.51 -1.01 9.53
C ALA A 70 -4.03 -0.85 9.65
N TYR A 71 -4.70 -0.51 8.53
CA TYR A 71 -6.16 -0.44 8.49
C TYR A 71 -6.79 -1.80 8.80
N VAL A 72 -6.33 -2.87 8.15
CA VAL A 72 -6.82 -4.23 8.39
C VAL A 72 -6.57 -4.66 9.85
N MET A 73 -5.40 -4.36 10.42
CA MET A 73 -5.12 -4.59 11.85
C MET A 73 -6.09 -3.82 12.76
N TYR A 74 -6.40 -2.56 12.45
CA TYR A 74 -7.38 -1.77 13.19
C TYR A 74 -8.77 -2.41 13.15
N ILE A 75 -9.23 -2.86 11.98
CA ILE A 75 -10.49 -3.59 11.85
C ILE A 75 -10.46 -4.86 12.71
N GLY A 76 -9.43 -5.69 12.58
CA GLY A 76 -9.28 -6.92 13.35
C GLY A 76 -9.29 -6.70 14.87
N SER A 77 -8.60 -5.65 15.32
CA SER A 77 -8.58 -5.24 16.74
C SER A 77 -9.98 -4.85 17.24
N ARG A 78 -10.75 -4.11 16.43
CA ARG A 78 -12.14 -3.77 16.77
C ARG A 78 -13.03 -4.99 16.88
N ILE A 79 -12.90 -5.97 15.99
CA ILE A 79 -13.64 -7.23 16.07
C ILE A 79 -13.28 -7.98 17.34
N HIS A 80 -11.98 -8.07 17.65
CA HIS A 80 -11.49 -8.77 18.83
C HIS A 80 -12.03 -8.16 20.13
N VAL A 81 -12.01 -6.83 20.24
CA VAL A 81 -12.51 -6.12 21.44
C VAL A 81 -14.03 -6.19 21.54
N THR A 82 -14.75 -6.08 20.42
CA THR A 82 -16.23 -6.08 20.42
C THR A 82 -16.84 -7.47 20.37
N GLN A 83 -16.05 -8.51 20.09
CA GLN A 83 -16.51 -9.90 19.92
C GLN A 83 -17.67 -10.01 18.90
N GLN A 84 -17.65 -9.12 17.91
CA GLN A 84 -18.73 -8.97 16.94
C GLN A 84 -18.17 -8.68 15.54
N TRP A 85 -18.70 -9.37 14.54
CA TRP A 85 -18.51 -9.07 13.13
C TRP A 85 -19.88 -8.79 12.47
N PRO A 86 -20.05 -7.68 11.74
CA PRO A 86 -19.13 -6.54 11.61
C PRO A 86 -18.96 -5.79 12.96
N PRO A 87 -17.81 -5.13 13.20
CA PRO A 87 -17.54 -4.49 14.48
C PRO A 87 -18.47 -3.30 14.75
N ALA A 88 -18.75 -3.06 16.03
CA ALA A 88 -19.67 -2.02 16.46
C ALA A 88 -19.25 -0.62 15.93
N GLY A 89 -20.22 0.10 15.36
CA GLY A 89 -20.03 1.43 14.77
C GLY A 89 -19.67 1.44 13.28
N MET A 90 -19.53 0.28 12.62
CA MET A 90 -19.44 0.22 11.16
C MET A 90 -20.82 0.09 10.52
N GLY A 91 -20.95 0.66 9.32
CA GLY A 91 -22.21 0.64 8.57
C GLY A 91 -22.65 -0.80 8.29
N PHE A 92 -23.80 -1.18 8.85
CA PHE A 92 -24.44 -2.46 8.58
C PHE A 92 -24.91 -2.52 7.14
N ARG A 93 -24.48 -3.54 6.38
CA ARG A 93 -25.18 -3.95 5.15
C ARG A 93 -26.21 -5.00 5.55
N ALA A 94 -27.42 -4.93 5.00
CA ALA A 94 -28.52 -5.85 5.35
C ALA A 94 -28.14 -7.33 5.15
N GLU A 95 -27.19 -7.61 4.25
CA GLU A 95 -26.74 -8.97 3.89
C GLU A 95 -25.49 -9.44 4.65
N THR A 96 -24.89 -8.62 5.52
CA THR A 96 -23.68 -9.06 6.25
C THR A 96 -24.06 -10.04 7.36
N PRO A 97 -23.52 -11.28 7.37
CA PRO A 97 -23.80 -12.23 8.45
C PRO A 97 -23.23 -11.70 9.76
N VAL A 98 -24.09 -11.58 10.78
CA VAL A 98 -23.67 -11.17 12.13
C VAL A 98 -23.10 -12.38 12.84
N MET A 99 -21.82 -12.29 13.21
CA MET A 99 -21.16 -13.30 14.03
C MET A 99 -20.85 -12.70 15.41
N LEU A 100 -21.12 -13.47 16.46
CA LEU A 100 -20.91 -13.07 17.86
C LEU A 100 -20.07 -14.10 18.60
N GLY A 101 -19.36 -13.66 19.63
CA GLY A 101 -18.59 -14.51 20.55
C GLY A 101 -17.33 -15.10 19.92
N ASP A 102 -16.96 -16.32 20.31
CA ASP A 102 -15.66 -16.94 20.00
C ASP A 102 -15.33 -17.00 18.50
N ARG A 103 -16.35 -17.18 17.65
CA ARG A 103 -16.17 -17.16 16.19
C ARG A 103 -15.72 -15.79 15.70
N ALA A 104 -16.29 -14.71 16.23
CA ALA A 104 -15.86 -13.35 15.91
C ALA A 104 -14.46 -13.08 16.46
N MET A 105 -14.11 -13.62 17.63
CA MET A 105 -12.74 -13.52 18.16
C MET A 105 -11.71 -14.10 17.19
N LEU A 106 -11.95 -15.32 16.70
CA LEU A 106 -11.04 -16.00 15.77
C LEU A 106 -10.90 -15.24 14.45
N VAL A 107 -11.99 -14.67 13.94
CA VAL A 107 -11.97 -13.76 12.79
C VAL A 107 -11.13 -12.52 13.11
N GLY A 108 -11.31 -11.89 14.27
CA GLY A 108 -10.53 -10.73 14.69
C GLY A 108 -9.04 -10.98 14.71
N TRP A 109 -8.61 -12.09 15.32
CA TRP A 109 -7.21 -12.53 15.32
C TRP A 109 -6.68 -12.80 13.92
N SER A 110 -7.47 -13.46 13.07
CA SER A 110 -7.09 -13.79 11.70
C SER A 110 -6.89 -12.52 10.86
N VAL A 111 -7.82 -11.57 10.98
CA VAL A 111 -7.75 -10.26 10.31
C VAL A 111 -6.55 -9.46 10.81
N MET A 112 -6.29 -9.43 12.12
CA MET A 112 -5.08 -8.80 12.68
C MET A 112 -3.81 -9.43 12.13
N GLY A 113 -3.74 -10.76 12.07
CA GLY A 113 -2.60 -11.49 11.52
C GLY A 113 -2.35 -11.18 10.05
N LEU A 114 -3.40 -11.14 9.23
CA LEU A 114 -3.29 -10.73 7.82
C LEU A 114 -2.81 -9.28 7.66
N GLY A 115 -3.34 -8.37 8.49
CA GLY A 115 -2.88 -6.99 8.50
C GLY A 115 -1.40 -6.86 8.89
N PHE A 116 -0.94 -7.66 9.86
CA PHE A 116 0.47 -7.72 10.25
C PHE A 116 1.36 -8.21 9.11
N VAL A 117 0.97 -9.30 8.42
CA VAL A 117 1.70 -9.81 7.25
C VAL A 117 1.82 -8.76 6.15
N LEU A 118 0.77 -7.98 5.91
CA LEU A 118 0.77 -6.85 4.97
C LEU A 118 1.71 -5.71 5.38
N VAL A 119 1.76 -5.36 6.67
CA VAL A 119 2.69 -4.35 7.17
C VAL A 119 4.13 -4.83 7.01
N VAL A 120 4.42 -6.07 7.42
CA VAL A 120 5.76 -6.65 7.31
C VAL A 120 6.20 -6.74 5.85
N SER A 121 5.33 -7.20 4.95
CA SER A 121 5.65 -7.27 3.52
C SER A 121 5.90 -5.88 2.92
N GLY A 122 5.07 -4.90 3.28
CA GLY A 122 5.23 -3.50 2.87
C GLY A 122 6.55 -2.87 3.35
N LEU A 123 6.97 -3.15 4.57
CA LEU A 123 8.26 -2.69 5.13
C LEU A 123 9.47 -3.43 4.56
N MET A 124 9.31 -4.71 4.18
CA MET A 124 10.38 -5.52 3.59
C MET A 124 10.66 -5.15 2.13
N LEU A 125 9.68 -4.62 1.40
CA LEU A 125 9.83 -4.25 -0.01
C LEU A 125 11.01 -3.28 -0.27
N PRO A 126 11.16 -2.15 0.44
CA PRO A 126 12.31 -1.26 0.28
C PRO A 126 13.64 -1.93 0.61
N VAL A 127 13.68 -2.82 1.61
CA VAL A 127 14.89 -3.53 2.03
C VAL A 127 15.33 -4.51 0.96
N VAL A 128 14.38 -5.25 0.40
CA VAL A 128 14.59 -6.15 -0.73
C VAL A 128 15.02 -5.34 -1.95
N GLY A 129 14.36 -4.21 -2.22
CA GLY A 129 14.71 -3.31 -3.31
C GLY A 129 16.14 -2.78 -3.21
N TRP A 130 16.55 -2.34 -2.03
CA TRP A 130 17.92 -1.93 -1.75
C TRP A 130 18.92 -3.06 -1.99
N LYS A 131 18.64 -4.28 -1.49
CA LYS A 131 19.53 -5.43 -1.72
C LYS A 131 19.67 -5.79 -3.19
N PHE A 132 18.59 -5.75 -3.96
CA PHE A 132 18.65 -5.96 -5.41
C PHE A 132 19.41 -4.84 -6.12
N GLY A 133 19.21 -3.58 -5.72
CA GLY A 133 19.95 -2.44 -6.27
C GLY A 133 21.47 -2.58 -6.09
N ASN A 134 21.91 -3.09 -4.93
CA ASN A 134 23.32 -3.34 -4.65
C ASN A 134 23.91 -4.53 -5.43
N LEU A 135 23.10 -5.42 -6.00
CA LEU A 135 23.59 -6.49 -6.89
C LEU A 135 23.94 -5.98 -8.29
N PHE A 136 23.47 -4.78 -8.65
CA PHE A 136 23.73 -4.13 -9.93
C PHE A 136 24.83 -3.05 -9.84
N GLN A 137 25.43 -2.86 -8.65
CA GLN A 137 26.66 -2.07 -8.43
C GLN A 137 27.87 -3.01 -8.42
#